data_AF-A0A5U1N3K3-F1
#
_entry.id   AF-A0A5U1N3K3-F1
#
_cell.length_a   1.000
_cell.length_b   1.000
_cell.length_c   1.000
_cell.angle_alpha   90.00
_cell.angle_beta   90.00
_cell.angle_gamma   90.00
#
_symmetry.space_group_name_H-M   'P 1'
#
loop_
_entity.id
_entity.type
_entity.pdbx_description
1 polymer ?
#
loop_
_entity_poly.entity_id
_entity_poly.type
_entity_poly.pdbx_seq_one_letter_code
_entity_poly.pdbx_strand_id
1 'polypeptide(L)'
;MDFIAEANPATMLALLDELDSANGYASAYEAEKWHYHGLAESEGERADRAEKQVEELTMWIKRLAHSLRNAKPNSKLHYAAMDYLSRKGLISVEDVLR
;
A
#
# COMPACT_ATOMS: atom_id res chain seq x y z
N MET A 1 -43.29 -30.58 20.93
CA MET A 1 -42.39 -31.07 19.87
C MET A 1 -41.13 -31.51 20.56
N ASP A 2 -41.07 -32.79 20.92
CA ASP A 2 -40.04 -33.34 21.80
C ASP A 2 -38.72 -33.48 21.02
N PHE A 3 -37.83 -32.50 21.18
CA PHE A 3 -36.48 -32.50 20.58
C PHE A 3 -35.67 -33.76 20.93
N ILE A 4 -36.09 -34.49 21.96
CA ILE A 4 -35.44 -35.71 22.48
C ILE A 4 -35.98 -36.99 21.80
N ALA A 5 -37.18 -36.99 21.22
CA ALA A 5 -37.74 -38.17 20.56
C ALA A 5 -37.16 -38.41 19.15
N GLU A 6 -36.70 -37.35 18.49
CA GLU A 6 -36.06 -37.38 17.16
C GLU A 6 -34.51 -37.48 17.23
N ALA A 7 -33.95 -37.35 18.44
CA ALA A 7 -32.52 -37.37 18.74
C ALA A 7 -31.97 -38.80 18.71
N ASN A 8 -32.02 -39.44 17.53
CA ASN A 8 -31.32 -40.70 17.30
C ASN A 8 -29.85 -40.42 16.91
N PRO A 9 -28.94 -41.41 17.08
CA PRO A 9 -27.53 -41.26 16.78
C PRO A 9 -27.21 -40.79 15.35
N ALA A 10 -28.00 -41.20 14.36
CA ALA A 10 -27.81 -40.78 12.97
C ALA A 10 -28.17 -39.29 12.76
N THR A 11 -29.23 -38.79 13.40
CA THR A 11 -29.58 -37.37 13.36
C THR A 11 -28.49 -36.52 14.01
N MET A 12 -27.93 -36.97 15.14
CA MET A 12 -26.84 -36.27 15.82
C MET A 12 -25.55 -36.22 15.00
N LEU A 13 -25.21 -37.32 14.30
CA LEU A 13 -24.04 -37.34 13.41
C LEU A 13 -24.21 -36.39 12.22
N ALA A 14 -25.39 -36.36 11.60
CA ALA A 14 -25.66 -35.45 10.49
C ALA A 14 -25.53 -33.96 10.92
N LEU A 15 -25.98 -33.62 12.13
CA LEU A 15 -25.82 -32.27 12.68
C LEU A 15 -24.37 -31.93 13.00
N LEU A 16 -23.57 -32.91 13.44
CA LEU A 16 -22.13 -32.72 13.68
C LEU A 16 -21.36 -32.51 12.37
N ASP A 17 -21.69 -33.26 11.32
CA ASP A 17 -21.10 -33.09 9.99
C ASP A 17 -21.47 -31.73 9.37
N GLU A 18 -22.71 -31.28 9.55
CA GLU A 18 -23.16 -29.95 9.11
C GLU A 18 -22.44 -28.84 9.87
N LEU A 19 -22.25 -28.99 11.19
CA LEU A 19 -21.52 -28.03 12.01
C LEU A 19 -20.04 -27.96 11.63
N ASP A 20 -19.39 -29.10 11.38
CA ASP A 20 -17.99 -29.16 10.93
C ASP A 20 -17.83 -28.52 9.55
N SER A 21 -18.76 -28.81 8.63
CA SER A 21 -18.80 -28.19 7.30
C SER A 21 -18.98 -26.67 7.40
N ALA A 22 -19.95 -26.19 8.18
CA ALA A 22 -20.21 -24.76 8.39
C ALA A 22 -19.01 -24.04 9.01
N ASN A 23 -18.32 -24.68 9.97
CA ASN A 23 -17.11 -24.16 10.57
C ASN A 23 -15.95 -24.08 9.56
N GLY A 24 -15.83 -25.07 8.67
CA GLY A 24 -14.88 -25.04 7.56
C GLY A 24 -15.12 -23.87 6.60
N TYR A 25 -16.38 -23.59 6.24
CA TYR A 25 -16.74 -22.43 5.39
C TYR A 25 -16.43 -21.10 6.06
N ALA A 26 -16.75 -20.95 7.35
CA ALA A 26 -16.43 -19.75 8.12
C ALA A 26 -14.92 -19.51 8.18
N SER A 27 -14.13 -20.57 8.43
CA SER A 27 -12.67 -20.49 8.47
C SER A 27 -12.06 -20.12 7.10
N ALA A 28 -12.56 -20.70 6.02
CA ALA A 28 -12.12 -20.35 4.66
C ALA A 28 -12.44 -18.89 4.31
N TYR A 29 -13.64 -18.42 4.65
CA TYR A 29 -14.06 -17.02 4.45
C TYR A 29 -13.19 -16.04 5.25
N GLU A 30 -12.89 -16.35 6.51
CA GLU A 30 -11.98 -15.53 7.32
C GLU A 30 -10.57 -15.52 6.74
N ALA A 31 -10.03 -16.67 6.32
CA ALA A 31 -8.71 -16.76 5.69
C ALA A 31 -8.62 -15.92 4.39
N GLU A 32 -9.65 -15.97 3.54
CA GLU A 32 -9.74 -15.11 2.34
C GLU A 32 -9.80 -13.63 2.71
N LYS A 33 -10.60 -13.25 3.72
CA LYS A 33 -10.69 -11.87 4.19
C LYS A 33 -9.34 -11.36 4.72
N TRP A 34 -8.63 -12.17 5.51
CA TRP A 34 -7.28 -11.84 6.00
C TRP A 34 -6.28 -11.69 4.85
N HIS A 35 -6.43 -12.46 3.77
CA HIS A 35 -5.57 -12.34 2.60
C HIS A 35 -5.70 -10.96 1.93
N TYR A 36 -6.93 -10.47 1.71
CA TYR A 36 -7.14 -9.13 1.14
C TYR A 36 -6.62 -8.01 2.04
N HIS A 37 -6.78 -8.15 3.36
CA HIS A 37 -6.26 -7.18 4.32
C HIS A 37 -4.73 -7.10 4.25
N GLY A 38 -4.03 -8.24 4.26
CA GLY A 38 -2.58 -8.27 4.17
C GLY A 38 -2.03 -7.73 2.84
N LEU A 39 -2.73 -7.97 1.72
CA LEU A 39 -2.36 -7.35 0.44
C LEU A 39 -2.49 -5.83 0.48
N ALA A 40 -3.58 -5.30 1.02
CA ALA A 40 -3.79 -3.86 1.14
C ALA A 40 -2.74 -3.20 2.06
N GLU A 41 -2.40 -3.82 3.19
CA GLU A 41 -1.33 -3.35 4.07
C GLU A 41 0.03 -3.36 3.37
N SER A 42 0.36 -4.46 2.67
CA SER A 42 1.62 -4.59 1.92
C SER A 42 1.75 -3.55 0.80
N GLU A 43 0.67 -3.29 0.07
CA GLU A 43 0.62 -2.26 -0.97
C GLU A 43 0.74 -0.84 -0.37
N GLY A 44 0.06 -0.57 0.74
CA GLY A 44 0.19 0.69 1.47
C GLY A 44 1.62 0.95 1.92
N GLU A 45 2.25 -0.02 2.57
CA GLU A 45 3.66 0.11 2.98
C GLU A 45 4.61 0.30 1.78
N ARG A 46 4.33 -0.35 0.65
CA ARG A 46 5.12 -0.18 -0.57
C ARG A 46 4.97 1.23 -1.14
N ALA A 47 3.75 1.76 -1.14
CA ALA A 47 3.47 3.14 -1.57
C ALA A 47 4.21 4.14 -0.66
N ASP A 48 4.11 3.98 0.66
CA ASP A 48 4.81 4.83 1.64
C ASP A 48 6.33 4.83 1.44
N ARG A 49 6.93 3.66 1.19
CA ARG A 49 8.36 3.55 0.89
C ARG A 49 8.73 4.26 -0.42
N ALA A 50 7.89 4.14 -1.44
CA ALA A 50 8.11 4.78 -2.74
C ALA A 50 7.99 6.31 -2.62
N GLU A 51 7.02 6.81 -1.87
CA GLU A 51 6.83 8.24 -1.61
C GLU A 51 8.03 8.85 -0.90
N LYS A 52 8.53 8.20 0.16
CA LYS A 52 9.76 8.63 0.86
C LYS A 52 10.97 8.66 -0.06
N GLN A 53 11.14 7.65 -0.93
CA GLN A 53 12.22 7.64 -1.91
C GLN A 53 12.11 8.80 -2.91
N VAL A 54 10.90 9.12 -3.37
CA VAL A 54 10.65 10.25 -4.27
C VAL A 54 10.99 11.58 -3.58
N GLU A 55 10.59 11.74 -2.31
CA GLU A 55 10.91 12.94 -1.52
C GLU A 55 12.42 13.11 -1.34
N GLU A 56 13.12 12.06 -0.92
CA GLU A 56 14.58 12.08 -0.76
C GLU A 56 15.28 12.44 -2.08
N LEU A 57 14.96 11.73 -3.16
CA LEU A 57 15.55 11.99 -4.48
C LEU A 57 15.28 13.43 -4.95
N THR A 58 14.09 13.96 -4.68
CA THR A 58 13.75 15.34 -4.97
C THR A 58 14.65 16.30 -4.22
N MET A 59 14.90 16.08 -2.92
CA MET A 59 15.84 16.88 -2.13
C MET A 59 17.27 16.80 -2.67
N TRP A 60 17.74 15.61 -3.05
CA TRP A 60 19.07 15.42 -3.63
C TRP A 60 19.22 16.18 -4.95
N ILE A 61 18.21 16.12 -5.84
CA ILE A 61 18.22 16.85 -7.12
C ILE A 61 18.21 18.36 -6.88
N LYS A 62 17.40 18.88 -5.95
CA LYS A 62 17.42 20.31 -5.58
C LYS A 62 18.82 20.74 -5.14
N ARG A 63 19.44 19.97 -4.25
CA ARG A 63 20.80 20.25 -3.75
C ARG A 63 21.84 20.20 -4.87
N LEU A 64 21.73 19.23 -5.77
CA LEU A 64 22.60 19.10 -6.93
C LEU A 64 22.44 20.29 -7.90
N ALA A 65 21.21 20.71 -8.19
CA ALA A 65 20.91 21.86 -9.04
C ALA A 65 21.51 23.15 -8.45
N HIS A 66 21.39 23.34 -7.13
CA HIS A 66 21.99 24.48 -6.44
C HIS A 66 23.53 24.45 -6.50
N SER A 67 24.13 23.28 -6.28
CA SER A 67 25.58 23.09 -6.41
C SER A 67 26.07 23.38 -7.85
N LEU A 68 25.32 22.92 -8.86
CA LEU A 68 25.59 23.18 -10.27
C LEU A 68 25.51 24.67 -10.62
N ARG A 69 24.51 25.38 -10.10
CA ARG A 69 24.38 26.84 -10.26
C ARG A 69 25.62 27.56 -9.73
N ASN A 70 26.14 27.13 -8.58
CA ASN A 70 27.30 27.76 -7.95
C ASN A 70 28.61 27.39 -8.66
N ALA A 71 28.80 26.12 -9.05
CA ALA A 71 30.02 25.64 -9.68
C ALA A 71 30.12 26.00 -11.18
N LYS A 72 28.99 26.02 -11.90
CA LYS A 72 28.91 26.29 -13.34
C LYS A 72 27.66 27.12 -13.65
N PRO A 73 27.64 28.43 -13.34
CA PRO A 73 26.46 29.27 -13.52
C PRO A 73 26.01 29.40 -14.98
N ASN A 74 26.93 29.30 -15.93
CA ASN A 74 26.62 29.35 -17.38
C ASN A 74 25.93 28.07 -17.88
N SER A 75 25.91 27.00 -17.08
CA SER A 75 25.25 25.74 -17.45
C SER A 75 23.75 25.86 -17.22
N LYS A 76 22.93 25.65 -18.26
CA LYS A 76 21.46 25.61 -18.16
C LYS A 76 20.93 24.37 -17.43
N LEU A 77 21.81 23.45 -17.00
CA LEU A 77 21.44 22.18 -16.40
C LEU A 77 20.69 22.34 -15.07
N HIS A 78 21.08 23.33 -14.25
CA HIS A 78 20.38 23.59 -12.99
C HIS A 78 18.93 24.00 -13.23
N TYR A 79 18.69 24.87 -14.23
CA TYR A 79 17.35 25.31 -14.60
C TYR A 79 16.51 24.16 -15.17
N ALA A 80 17.09 23.33 -16.04
CA ALA A 80 16.40 22.16 -16.60
C ALA A 80 15.99 21.14 -15.52
N ALA A 81 16.84 20.92 -14.51
CA ALA A 81 16.52 20.04 -13.39
C ALA A 81 15.35 20.57 -12.55
N MET A 82 15.36 21.87 -12.21
CA MET A 82 14.30 22.49 -11.42
C MET A 82 12.97 22.58 -12.21
N ASP A 83 13.02 22.92 -13.50
CA ASP A 83 11.84 22.92 -14.38
C ASP A 83 11.21 21.52 -14.49
N TYR A 84 12.03 20.46 -14.59
CA TYR A 84 11.52 19.09 -14.59
C TYR A 84 10.77 18.75 -13.28
N LEU A 85 11.36 19.06 -12.12
CA LEU A 85 10.72 18.80 -10.83
C LEU A 85 9.39 19.58 -10.68
N SER A 86 9.37 20.84 -11.13
CA SER A 86 8.18 21.69 -11.09
C SER A 86 7.06 21.16 -11.99
N ARG A 87 7.38 20.76 -13.23
CA ARG A 87 6.41 20.15 -14.17
C ARG A 87 5.83 18.83 -13.66
N LYS A 88 6.56 18.11 -12.81
CA LYS A 88 6.11 16.89 -12.16
C LYS A 88 5.37 17.13 -10.84
N GLY A 89 5.23 18.38 -10.40
CA GLY A 89 4.60 18.74 -9.14
C GLY A 89 5.42 18.33 -7.90
N LEU A 90 6.70 18.00 -8.08
CA LEU A 90 7.59 17.56 -6.99
C LEU A 90 8.15 18.74 -6.19
N ILE A 91 8.15 19.93 -6.77
CA ILE A 91 8.52 21.19 -6.11
C ILE A 91 7.57 22.30 -6.53
N SER A 92 7.50 23.36 -5.73
CA SER A 92 6.72 24.54 -6.07
C SER A 92 7.44 25.40 -7.12
N VAL A 93 6.69 26.29 -7.79
CA VAL A 93 7.28 27.29 -8.69
C VAL A 93 8.20 28.25 -7.93
N GLU A 94 7.91 28.52 -6.65
CA GLU A 94 8.75 29.36 -5.80
C GLU A 94 10.13 28.73 -5.56
N ASP A 95 10.20 27.40 -5.41
CA ASP A 95 11.47 26.67 -5.29
C ASP A 95 12.36 26.85 -6.53
N VAL A 96 11.79 27.04 -7.72
CA VAL A 96 12.54 27.23 -8.97
C VAL A 96 13.21 28.61 -9.02
N LEU A 97 12.61 29.60 -8.37
CA LEU A 97 13.05 31.01 -8.42
C LEU A 97 14.14 31.35 -7.38
N ARG A 98 14.43 30.46 -6.43
CA ARG A 98 15.33 30.68 -5.28
C ARG A 98 16.75 30.13 -5.52
#